data_AF-A0A8H3BI51-F1
#
_entry.id   AF-A0A8H3BI51-F1
#
_cell.length_a   1.000
_cell.length_b   1.000
_cell.length_c   1.000
_cell.angle_alpha   90.00
_cell.angle_beta   90.00
_cell.angle_gamma   90.00
#
_symmetry.space_group_name_H-M   'P 1'
#
loop_
_entity.id
_entity.type
_entity.pdbx_description
1 polymer ?
#
loop_
_entity_poly.entity_id
_entity_poly.type
_entity_poly.pdbx_seq_one_letter_code
_entity_poly.pdbx_strand_id
1 'polypeptide(L)'
;MVTSIRTSGASDFENSRDDTTVYTQSTTPNTLAASPTSETVPLLPQKHRDARSKPTISAIKAETWVLFRYALPIFGTQILEYSLVMASVISIGHISTEALAASTLGSMTANVTGLSIIHGFTSALDSLLPQAWTSGRPQNVGLWTQRMVVLMTLILAPILAIWLNAEAILLKLRQDPAIARLAGVYLRWFSLGLPGQAISIILRRFYQAQGLVYIPTVIMAVIAPINALLCWLFVWGPGPVNIGFIGAPIASSLAFNLMAVVSLVYARWFIPDTALHPINRQSFQEIGKLFRLGISGVGQIASEWWSWEFVALAASQLGPTSLAAQSVLLTSCSTAFQTPYSLGMATTVRVGNLLGSGHAQMAKLAAETAIGMSLVVALTLSTIFMTFRTNWGYLFNDDEKVASLVASVLPLAALFQIVDGATAVSDGVLRARGMLGLGAIINICSYYIVGLPAGVALAFWADLGLKGLWTGLAIALFCAAVISIFVVYMTDWDLEVSKARERVAEEHEGEVQV
;
A
#
# COMPACT_ATOMS: atom_id res chain seq x y z
N MET A 1 5.78 16.01 -55.14
CA MET A 1 4.34 15.82 -55.39
C MET A 1 3.72 15.45 -54.05
N VAL A 2 3.18 16.37 -53.22
CA VAL A 2 2.04 17.30 -53.45
C VAL A 2 0.88 16.48 -54.04
N THR A 3 -0.24 16.20 -53.35
CA THR A 3 -1.31 17.12 -52.90
C THR A 3 -2.22 16.34 -51.90
N SER A 4 -2.44 16.77 -50.65
CA SER A 4 -3.59 17.57 -50.14
C SER A 4 -5.00 17.08 -50.55
N ILE A 5 -5.83 16.69 -49.56
CA ILE A 5 -7.19 17.24 -49.36
C ILE A 5 -7.44 17.44 -47.85
N ARG A 6 -7.89 18.65 -47.53
CA ARG A 6 -8.28 19.25 -46.26
C ARG A 6 -9.79 19.53 -46.33
N THR A 7 -10.45 19.69 -45.17
CA THR A 7 -11.80 20.24 -44.84
C THR A 7 -12.64 19.22 -44.07
N SER A 8 -13.42 19.53 -43.04
CA SER A 8 -13.74 20.76 -42.29
C SER A 8 -14.61 20.32 -41.10
N GLY A 9 -14.53 21.02 -39.97
CA GLY A 9 -15.42 20.80 -38.83
C GLY A 9 -14.88 21.38 -37.52
N ALA A 10 -14.60 22.69 -37.51
CA ALA A 10 -14.31 23.45 -36.31
C ALA A 10 -15.48 24.41 -36.04
N SER A 11 -16.09 24.31 -34.87
CA SER A 11 -16.68 25.43 -34.13
C SER A 11 -17.20 24.89 -32.79
N ASP A 12 -16.47 25.18 -31.72
CA ASP A 12 -17.00 25.65 -30.42
C ASP A 12 -16.01 25.30 -29.30
N PHE A 13 -15.80 26.27 -28.41
CA PHE A 13 -14.86 26.30 -27.27
C PHE A 13 -13.45 26.88 -27.53
N GLU A 14 -13.41 28.08 -28.12
CA GLU A 14 -12.48 29.13 -27.66
C GLU A 14 -13.20 29.98 -26.60
N ASN A 15 -12.84 29.84 -25.31
CA ASN A 15 -12.79 31.00 -24.41
C ASN A 15 -11.95 30.73 -23.16
N SER A 16 -11.21 31.76 -22.75
CA SER A 16 -10.41 31.94 -21.52
C SER A 16 -9.15 31.09 -21.35
N ARG A 17 -8.11 31.44 -22.09
CA ARG A 17 -6.74 31.50 -21.56
C ARG A 17 -6.44 32.99 -21.28
N ASP A 18 -6.34 33.37 -20.02
CA ASP A 18 -5.62 34.56 -19.58
C ASP A 18 -5.30 34.40 -18.09
N ASP A 19 -4.00 34.42 -17.78
CA ASP A 19 -3.34 34.81 -16.52
C ASP A 19 -2.04 34.02 -16.36
N THR A 20 -1.00 34.49 -17.06
CA THR A 20 0.39 34.12 -16.80
C THR A 20 1.20 35.40 -16.79
N THR A 21 1.23 36.09 -15.64
CA THR A 21 2.05 37.27 -15.43
C THR A 21 3.51 36.86 -15.23
N VAL A 22 4.30 37.16 -16.26
CA VAL A 22 5.76 37.08 -16.30
C VAL A 22 6.33 38.23 -15.47
N TYR A 23 7.12 37.92 -14.44
CA TYR A 23 7.93 38.91 -13.73
C TYR A 23 9.22 39.18 -14.53
N THR A 24 9.27 40.32 -15.23
CA THR A 24 10.51 40.95 -15.68
C THR A 24 10.89 42.06 -14.69
N GLN A 25 12.06 41.95 -14.05
CA GLN A 25 12.70 43.08 -13.37
C GLN A 25 14.03 43.40 -14.06
N SER A 26 14.10 44.63 -14.56
CA SER A 26 15.25 45.29 -15.17
C SER A 26 16.24 45.80 -14.12
N THR A 27 17.52 45.61 -14.40
CA THR A 27 18.70 46.11 -13.68
C THR A 27 19.02 47.56 -14.05
N THR A 28 19.24 48.45 -13.07
CA THR A 28 20.25 49.56 -13.08
C THR A 28 20.41 50.20 -11.68
N PRO A 29 21.52 50.90 -11.35
CA PRO A 29 22.19 50.79 -10.05
C PRO A 29 22.13 52.02 -9.10
N ASN A 30 22.39 51.73 -7.81
CA ASN A 30 23.02 52.51 -6.72
C ASN A 30 22.79 54.03 -6.56
N THR A 31 22.30 54.42 -5.37
CA THR A 31 22.97 55.41 -4.50
C THR A 31 22.52 55.27 -3.03
N LEU A 32 23.51 55.21 -2.13
CA LEU A 32 23.38 55.22 -0.66
C LEU A 32 23.11 56.64 -0.14
N ALA A 33 22.11 56.81 0.72
CA ALA A 33 22.07 57.90 1.70
C ALA A 33 21.33 57.42 2.96
N ALA A 34 22.04 57.38 4.07
CA ALA A 34 21.52 57.02 5.39
C ALA A 34 21.03 58.30 6.11
N SER A 35 19.87 58.22 6.75
CA SER A 35 19.50 59.10 7.87
C SER A 35 18.53 58.37 8.81
N PRO A 36 18.73 58.44 10.14
CA PRO A 36 17.96 57.68 11.12
C PRO A 36 16.79 58.48 11.68
N THR A 37 15.63 57.85 11.86
CA THR A 37 14.71 58.13 12.97
C THR A 37 13.63 57.05 13.06
N SER A 38 13.63 56.40 14.22
CA SER A 38 12.49 55.79 14.92
C SER A 38 11.12 56.28 14.45
N GLU A 39 10.25 55.35 14.05
CA GLU A 39 8.86 55.38 14.48
C GLU A 39 8.24 53.98 14.47
N THR A 40 7.82 53.61 15.66
CA THR A 40 7.05 52.44 16.04
C THR A 40 5.70 52.42 15.34
N VAL A 41 5.53 51.51 14.38
CA VAL A 41 4.20 51.10 13.92
C VAL A 41 4.05 49.60 14.17
N PRO A 42 3.30 49.18 15.20
CA PRO A 42 2.77 47.86 15.22
C PRO A 42 1.32 47.87 14.69
N LEU A 43 1.04 46.87 13.86
CA LEU A 43 -0.22 46.15 13.75
C LEU A 43 -1.20 46.58 12.64
N LEU A 44 -0.96 46.05 11.43
CA LEU A 44 -2.04 45.28 10.81
C LEU A 44 -2.64 44.39 11.92
N PRO A 45 -3.97 44.24 12.02
CA PRO A 45 -4.49 43.25 12.92
C PRO A 45 -3.85 41.93 12.51
N GLN A 46 -2.97 41.39 13.36
CA GLN A 46 -2.83 39.96 13.46
C GLN A 46 -4.24 39.53 13.80
N LYS A 47 -5.02 39.21 12.76
CA LYS A 47 -6.20 38.40 12.88
C LYS A 47 -5.67 37.23 13.69
N HIS A 48 -6.01 37.20 14.97
CA HIS A 48 -5.87 36.01 15.77
C HIS A 48 -6.39 34.93 14.83
N ARG A 49 -5.49 34.07 14.33
CA ARG A 49 -5.90 32.84 13.67
C ARG A 49 -6.79 32.22 14.72
N ASP A 50 -8.09 32.24 14.48
CA ASP A 50 -9.07 31.63 15.36
C ASP A 50 -8.64 30.17 15.50
N ALA A 51 -7.89 29.92 16.56
CA ALA A 51 -7.52 28.60 16.97
C ALA A 51 -8.83 27.96 17.39
N ARG A 52 -9.32 27.03 16.57
CA ARG A 52 -10.56 26.23 16.74
C ARG A 52 -11.85 26.79 16.13
N SER A 53 -11.83 27.35 14.91
CA SER A 53 -13.07 27.30 14.11
C SER A 53 -13.37 25.82 13.78
N LYS A 54 -14.49 25.27 14.27
CA LYS A 54 -14.93 23.91 13.91
C LYS A 54 -14.95 23.78 12.38
N PRO A 55 -14.48 22.66 11.81
CA PRO A 55 -14.47 22.48 10.36
C PRO A 55 -15.88 22.66 9.82
N THR A 56 -16.05 23.55 8.84
CA THR A 56 -17.33 23.76 8.19
C THR A 56 -17.73 22.50 7.43
N ILE A 57 -19.02 22.16 7.39
CA ILE A 57 -19.54 21.00 6.65
C ILE A 57 -19.07 21.00 5.19
N SER A 58 -18.95 22.19 4.58
CA SER A 58 -18.41 22.36 3.23
C SER A 58 -16.95 21.89 3.10
N ALA A 59 -16.12 22.14 4.11
CA ALA A 59 -14.72 21.72 4.13
C ALA A 59 -14.58 20.19 4.26
N ILE A 60 -15.39 19.57 5.14
CA ILE A 60 -15.45 18.11 5.25
C ILE A 60 -15.91 17.48 3.93
N LYS A 61 -16.95 18.03 3.30
CA LYS A 61 -17.46 17.55 2.01
C LYS A 61 -16.41 17.66 0.89
N ALA A 62 -15.69 18.78 0.83
CA ALA A 62 -14.62 18.95 -0.15
C ALA A 62 -13.48 17.94 0.08
N GLU A 63 -13.08 17.74 1.33
CA GLU A 63 -12.00 16.80 1.66
C GLU A 63 -12.42 15.35 1.45
N THR A 64 -13.67 14.99 1.76
CA THR A 64 -14.27 13.68 1.43
C THR A 64 -14.20 13.41 -0.08
N TRP A 65 -14.50 14.41 -0.91
CA TRP A 65 -14.43 14.28 -2.36
C TRP A 65 -13.00 14.06 -2.87
N VAL A 66 -12.02 14.78 -2.31
CA VAL A 66 -10.60 14.60 -2.66
C VAL A 66 -10.13 13.19 -2.29
N LEU A 67 -10.41 12.75 -1.06
CA LEU A 67 -10.05 11.42 -0.58
C LEU A 67 -10.72 10.32 -1.40
N PHE A 68 -12.01 10.48 -1.73
CA PHE A 68 -12.74 9.53 -2.58
C PHE A 68 -12.12 9.43 -3.98
N ARG A 69 -11.80 10.56 -4.61
CA ARG A 69 -11.14 10.60 -5.93
C ARG A 69 -9.76 9.93 -5.93
N TYR A 70 -9.08 9.91 -4.79
CA TYR A 70 -7.80 9.22 -4.63
C TYR A 70 -7.99 7.73 -4.30
N ALA A 71 -8.91 7.40 -3.40
CA ALA A 71 -9.16 6.05 -2.95
C ALA A 71 -9.72 5.16 -4.08
N LEU A 72 -10.57 5.70 -4.96
CA LEU A 72 -11.22 4.91 -6.00
C LEU A 72 -10.23 4.31 -7.03
N PRO A 73 -9.29 5.06 -7.64
CA PRO A 73 -8.28 4.46 -8.51
C PRO A 73 -7.31 3.53 -7.77
N ILE A 74 -6.95 3.86 -6.52
CA ILE A 74 -6.10 2.99 -5.69
C ILE A 74 -6.80 1.65 -5.47
N PHE A 75 -8.09 1.67 -5.12
CA PHE A 75 -8.90 0.47 -4.97
C PHE A 75 -8.97 -0.36 -6.25
N GLY A 76 -9.14 0.28 -7.41
CA GLY A 76 -9.05 -0.40 -8.71
C GLY A 76 -7.70 -1.09 -8.90
N THR A 77 -6.59 -0.43 -8.53
CA THR A 77 -5.24 -1.02 -8.59
C THR A 77 -5.13 -2.26 -7.70
N GLN A 78 -5.65 -2.19 -6.46
CA GLN A 78 -5.61 -3.30 -5.51
C GLN A 78 -6.40 -4.52 -6.00
N ILE A 79 -7.61 -4.32 -6.51
CA ILE A 79 -8.44 -5.41 -7.07
C ILE A 79 -7.74 -6.04 -8.27
N LEU A 80 -7.24 -5.22 -9.19
CA LEU A 80 -6.56 -5.70 -10.38
C LEU A 80 -5.29 -6.48 -10.02
N GLU A 81 -4.51 -6.01 -9.04
CA GLU A 81 -3.33 -6.74 -8.53
C GLU A 81 -3.71 -8.07 -7.88
N TYR A 82 -4.78 -8.08 -7.08
CA TYR A 82 -5.30 -9.32 -6.48
C TYR A 82 -5.78 -10.33 -7.54
N SER A 83 -6.31 -9.85 -8.68
CA SER A 83 -6.74 -10.71 -9.77
C SER A 83 -5.60 -11.54 -10.39
N LEU A 84 -4.35 -11.08 -10.33
CA LEU A 84 -3.18 -11.85 -10.80
C LEU A 84 -2.96 -13.10 -9.96
N VAL A 85 -3.12 -12.96 -8.63
CA VAL A 85 -3.03 -14.06 -7.68
C VAL A 85 -4.18 -15.04 -7.91
N MET A 86 -5.42 -14.52 -8.03
CA MET A 86 -6.60 -15.35 -8.30
C MET A 86 -6.49 -16.13 -9.61
N ALA A 87 -6.08 -15.50 -10.70
CA ALA A 87 -5.89 -16.17 -11.98
C ALA A 87 -4.88 -17.32 -11.88
N SER A 88 -3.79 -17.12 -11.14
CA SER A 88 -2.77 -18.15 -10.90
C SER A 88 -3.31 -19.33 -10.08
N VAL A 89 -4.01 -19.05 -8.99
CA VAL A 89 -4.62 -20.07 -8.12
C VAL A 89 -5.67 -20.88 -8.87
N ILE A 90 -6.57 -20.21 -9.60
CA ILE A 90 -7.59 -20.87 -10.43
C ILE A 90 -6.91 -21.74 -11.49
N SER A 91 -5.84 -21.26 -12.11
CA SER A 91 -5.14 -22.01 -13.16
C SER A 91 -4.52 -23.30 -12.63
N ILE A 92 -3.80 -23.21 -11.50
CA ILE A 92 -3.15 -24.36 -10.88
C ILE A 92 -4.18 -25.31 -10.25
N GLY A 93 -5.26 -24.78 -9.68
CA GLY A 93 -6.28 -25.56 -8.97
C GLY A 93 -6.95 -26.64 -9.81
N HIS A 94 -7.06 -26.44 -11.13
CA HIS A 94 -7.64 -27.43 -12.05
C HIS A 94 -6.63 -28.48 -12.54
N ILE A 95 -5.35 -28.37 -12.19
CA ILE A 95 -4.34 -29.39 -12.51
C ILE A 95 -4.44 -30.55 -11.52
N SER A 96 -4.26 -30.25 -10.23
CA SER A 96 -4.39 -31.22 -9.14
C SER A 96 -4.46 -30.53 -7.79
N THR A 97 -4.98 -31.23 -6.79
CA THR A 97 -5.00 -30.80 -5.39
C THR A 97 -3.60 -30.61 -4.80
N GLU A 98 -2.67 -31.49 -5.17
CA GLU A 98 -1.26 -31.41 -4.76
C GLU A 98 -0.59 -30.14 -5.31
N ALA A 99 -0.79 -29.86 -6.60
CA ALA A 99 -0.25 -28.66 -7.25
C ALA A 99 -0.82 -27.39 -6.61
N LEU A 100 -2.13 -27.37 -6.30
CA LEU A 100 -2.76 -26.27 -5.59
C LEU A 100 -2.13 -26.06 -4.21
N ALA A 101 -2.01 -27.12 -3.40
CA ALA A 101 -1.40 -27.05 -2.07
C ALA A 101 0.04 -26.51 -2.12
N ALA A 102 0.82 -26.98 -3.09
CA ALA A 102 2.18 -26.51 -3.31
C ALA A 102 2.25 -25.04 -3.73
N SER A 103 1.36 -24.59 -4.61
CA SER A 103 1.29 -23.19 -5.03
C SER A 103 0.86 -22.24 -3.90
N THR A 104 -0.04 -22.69 -3.03
CA THR A 104 -0.46 -21.95 -1.83
C THR A 104 0.71 -21.85 -0.85
N LEU A 105 1.40 -22.95 -0.56
CA LEU A 105 2.59 -22.93 0.31
C LEU A 105 3.70 -22.04 -0.27
N GLY A 106 3.93 -22.10 -1.58
CA GLY A 106 4.87 -21.23 -2.29
C GLY A 106 4.47 -19.75 -2.17
N SER A 107 3.19 -19.43 -2.37
CA SER A 107 2.66 -18.07 -2.26
C SER A 107 2.74 -17.52 -0.83
N MET A 108 2.38 -18.32 0.19
CA MET A 108 2.56 -17.96 1.60
C MET A 108 4.04 -17.68 1.92
N THR A 109 4.93 -18.55 1.44
CA THR A 109 6.39 -18.35 1.61
C THR A 109 6.84 -17.04 0.95
N ALA A 110 6.36 -16.75 -0.26
CA ALA A 110 6.66 -15.51 -0.96
C ALA A 110 6.14 -14.27 -0.21
N ASN A 111 4.91 -14.33 0.30
CA ASN A 111 4.29 -13.26 1.09
C ASN A 111 5.10 -12.95 2.34
N VAL A 112 5.44 -13.99 3.13
CA VAL A 112 6.14 -13.86 4.42
C VAL A 112 7.58 -13.39 4.23
N THR A 113 8.31 -13.99 3.29
CA THR A 113 9.77 -13.82 3.18
C THR A 113 10.22 -12.79 2.14
N GLY A 114 9.30 -12.28 1.31
CA GLY A 114 9.65 -11.33 0.24
C GLY A 114 8.66 -10.18 0.10
N LEU A 115 7.39 -10.45 -0.21
CA LEU A 115 6.47 -9.39 -0.62
C LEU A 115 6.16 -8.42 0.52
N SER A 116 5.93 -8.92 1.74
CA SER A 116 5.72 -8.06 2.92
C SER A 116 6.94 -7.18 3.22
N ILE A 117 8.15 -7.71 3.00
CA ILE A 117 9.42 -6.99 3.20
C ILE A 117 9.55 -5.88 2.16
N ILE A 118 9.27 -6.16 0.89
CA ILE A 118 9.30 -5.15 -0.20
C ILE A 118 8.28 -4.04 0.10
N HIS A 119 7.04 -4.40 0.46
CA HIS A 119 6.02 -3.42 0.86
C HIS A 119 6.45 -2.61 2.09
N GLY A 120 7.09 -3.26 3.06
CA GLY A 120 7.65 -2.65 4.26
C GLY A 120 8.71 -1.60 3.94
N PHE A 121 9.76 -1.95 3.20
CA PHE A 121 10.80 -1.00 2.81
C PHE A 121 10.24 0.15 1.98
N THR A 122 9.38 -0.14 1.01
CA THR A 122 8.77 0.91 0.16
C THR A 122 7.83 1.84 0.91
N SER A 123 7.30 1.45 2.07
CA SER A 123 6.48 2.35 2.91
C SER A 123 7.24 3.56 3.44
N ALA A 124 8.58 3.55 3.45
CA ALA A 124 9.36 4.76 3.72
C ALA A 124 9.03 5.91 2.74
N LEU A 125 8.76 5.56 1.48
CA LEU A 125 8.42 6.52 0.42
C LEU A 125 7.06 7.20 0.64
N ASP A 126 6.20 6.63 1.48
CA ASP A 126 4.87 7.16 1.79
C ASP A 126 4.94 8.50 2.54
N SER A 127 6.05 8.78 3.24
CA SER A 127 6.34 10.11 3.80
C SER A 127 7.26 10.93 2.91
N LEU A 128 8.32 10.32 2.39
CA LEU A 128 9.39 11.03 1.68
C LEU A 128 8.90 11.65 0.37
N LEU A 129 8.17 10.90 -0.46
CA LEU A 129 7.79 11.38 -1.79
C LEU A 129 6.73 12.48 -1.77
N PRO A 130 5.60 12.35 -1.03
CA PRO A 130 4.61 13.43 -0.97
C PRO A 130 5.18 14.72 -0.38
N GLN A 131 6.03 14.61 0.65
CA GLN A 131 6.66 15.77 1.27
C GLN A 131 7.68 16.43 0.34
N ALA A 132 8.52 15.65 -0.35
CA ALA A 132 9.45 16.18 -1.35
C ALA A 132 8.71 16.86 -2.51
N TRP A 133 7.64 16.25 -3.01
CA TRP A 133 6.84 16.78 -4.12
C TRP A 133 6.24 18.16 -3.83
N THR A 134 5.76 18.35 -2.60
CA THR A 134 5.10 19.60 -2.17
C THR A 134 6.03 20.59 -1.50
N SER A 135 7.32 20.25 -1.40
CA SER A 135 8.36 21.16 -0.93
C SER A 135 8.81 22.12 -2.03
N GLY A 136 9.77 23.01 -1.71
CA GLY A 136 10.41 23.87 -2.71
C GLY A 136 11.28 23.13 -3.74
N ARG A 137 11.44 21.80 -3.63
CA ARG A 137 12.28 20.98 -4.52
C ARG A 137 11.58 19.67 -4.94
N PRO A 138 10.59 19.74 -5.85
CA PRO A 138 9.93 18.55 -6.38
C PRO A 138 10.89 17.59 -7.10
N GLN A 139 12.10 18.04 -7.47
CA GLN A 139 13.15 17.21 -8.08
C GLN A 139 13.60 16.05 -7.18
N ASN A 140 13.53 16.22 -5.85
CA ASN A 140 13.95 15.21 -4.89
C ASN A 140 13.06 13.95 -4.90
N VAL A 141 11.86 14.03 -5.49
CA VAL A 141 10.97 12.88 -5.67
C VAL A 141 11.66 11.80 -6.51
N GLY A 142 12.32 12.19 -7.60
CA GLY A 142 13.06 11.26 -8.46
C GLY A 142 14.27 10.66 -7.75
N LEU A 143 15.00 11.48 -6.99
CA LEU A 143 16.18 11.04 -6.26
C LEU A 143 15.84 10.00 -5.18
N TRP A 144 14.80 10.24 -4.37
CA TRP A 144 14.34 9.27 -3.37
C TRP A 144 13.82 7.98 -3.99
N THR A 145 13.15 8.08 -5.14
CA THR A 145 12.71 6.93 -5.93
C THR A 145 13.91 6.08 -6.37
N GLN A 146 14.97 6.71 -6.90
CA GLN A 146 16.20 6.01 -7.29
C GLN A 146 16.94 5.40 -6.10
N ARG A 147 17.08 6.14 -4.98
CA ARG A 147 17.70 5.62 -3.74
C ARG A 147 16.97 4.38 -3.24
N MET A 148 15.64 4.37 -3.31
CA MET A 148 14.86 3.18 -2.97
C MET A 148 15.10 2.03 -3.95
N VAL A 149 15.21 2.29 -5.26
CA VAL A 149 15.55 1.23 -6.24
C VAL A 149 16.91 0.62 -5.90
N VAL A 150 17.94 1.45 -5.64
CA VAL A 150 19.28 0.98 -5.23
C VAL A 150 19.20 0.15 -3.96
N LEU A 151 18.56 0.66 -2.91
CA LEU A 151 18.36 -0.09 -1.67
C LEU A 151 17.65 -1.42 -1.92
N MET A 152 16.60 -1.41 -2.75
CA MET A 152 15.80 -2.59 -3.02
C MET A 152 16.64 -3.67 -3.72
N THR A 153 17.58 -3.33 -4.60
CA THR A 153 18.50 -4.34 -5.19
C THR A 153 19.28 -5.11 -4.13
N LEU A 154 19.69 -4.46 -3.03
CA LEU A 154 20.39 -5.09 -1.92
C LEU A 154 19.45 -6.00 -1.10
N ILE A 155 18.19 -5.58 -0.92
CA ILE A 155 17.18 -6.34 -0.19
C ILE A 155 16.68 -7.56 -0.99
N LEU A 156 16.65 -7.47 -2.32
CA LEU A 156 16.25 -8.59 -3.17
C LEU A 156 17.23 -9.77 -3.10
N ALA A 157 18.52 -9.52 -2.90
CA ALA A 157 19.54 -10.59 -2.83
C ALA A 157 19.27 -11.66 -1.75
N PRO A 158 19.03 -11.32 -0.47
CA PRO A 158 18.68 -12.32 0.54
C PRO A 158 17.31 -12.97 0.28
N ILE A 159 16.33 -12.24 -0.27
CA ILE A 159 15.02 -12.83 -0.61
C ILE A 159 15.18 -13.90 -1.70
N LEU A 160 15.93 -13.60 -2.76
CA LEU A 160 16.24 -14.55 -3.83
C LEU A 160 17.00 -15.77 -3.29
N ALA A 161 17.98 -15.56 -2.38
CA ALA A 161 18.70 -16.66 -1.76
C ALA A 161 17.76 -17.61 -1.00
N ILE A 162 16.77 -17.08 -0.28
CA ILE A 162 15.73 -17.87 0.41
C ILE A 162 14.89 -18.63 -0.63
N TRP A 163 14.38 -17.95 -1.65
CA TRP A 163 13.44 -18.53 -2.62
C TRP A 163 14.08 -19.62 -3.50
N LEU A 164 15.34 -19.44 -3.91
CA LEU A 164 16.08 -20.44 -4.69
C LEU A 164 16.37 -21.72 -3.90
N ASN A 165 16.43 -21.61 -2.56
CA ASN A 165 16.65 -22.70 -1.61
C ASN A 165 15.37 -23.11 -0.85
N ALA A 166 14.19 -22.67 -1.31
CA ALA A 166 12.94 -22.84 -0.56
C ALA A 166 12.60 -24.31 -0.29
N GLU A 167 12.83 -25.23 -1.23
CA GLU A 167 12.63 -26.66 -1.03
C GLU A 167 13.37 -27.18 0.20
N ALA A 168 14.67 -26.88 0.31
CA ALA A 168 15.49 -27.33 1.45
C ALA A 168 15.03 -26.71 2.78
N ILE A 169 14.55 -25.46 2.75
CA ILE A 169 13.99 -24.79 3.93
C ILE A 169 12.67 -25.43 4.35
N LEU A 170 11.76 -25.67 3.40
CA LEU A 170 10.45 -26.27 3.66
C LEU A 170 10.57 -27.71 4.16
N LEU A 171 11.52 -28.49 3.63
CA LEU A 171 11.85 -29.82 4.14
C LEU A 171 12.34 -29.78 5.59
N LYS A 172 13.18 -28.79 5.96
CA LYS A 172 13.61 -28.60 7.36
C LYS A 172 12.46 -28.20 8.28
N LEU A 173 11.46 -27.50 7.75
CA LEU A 173 10.20 -27.19 8.44
C LEU A 173 9.21 -28.37 8.46
N ARG A 174 9.66 -29.57 8.06
CA ARG A 174 8.88 -30.83 8.07
C ARG A 174 7.62 -30.79 7.19
N GLN A 175 7.66 -30.02 6.11
CA GLN A 175 6.63 -30.11 5.07
C GLN A 175 6.75 -31.44 4.30
N ASP A 176 5.63 -31.88 3.72
CA ASP A 176 5.61 -33.06 2.85
C ASP A 176 6.64 -32.89 1.70
N PRO A 177 7.48 -33.90 1.40
CA PRO A 177 8.54 -33.75 0.41
C PRO A 177 8.06 -33.39 -1.01
N ALA A 178 6.90 -33.90 -1.42
CA ALA A 178 6.38 -33.63 -2.76
C ALA A 178 5.86 -32.18 -2.85
N ILE A 179 5.11 -31.74 -1.83
CA ILE A 179 4.62 -30.36 -1.71
C ILE A 179 5.79 -29.37 -1.61
N ALA A 180 6.79 -29.66 -0.77
CA ALA A 180 7.96 -28.82 -0.58
C ALA A 180 8.78 -28.63 -1.87
N ARG A 181 8.94 -29.71 -2.65
CA ARG A 181 9.61 -29.66 -3.96
C ARG A 181 8.84 -28.81 -4.96
N LEU A 182 7.53 -29.02 -5.10
CA LEU A 182 6.70 -28.22 -6.01
C LEU A 182 6.63 -26.75 -5.59
N ALA A 183 6.54 -26.44 -4.30
CA ALA A 183 6.59 -25.08 -3.78
C ALA A 183 7.94 -24.41 -4.08
N GLY A 184 9.05 -25.15 -3.98
CA GLY A 184 10.38 -24.68 -4.38
C GLY A 184 10.48 -24.38 -5.88
N VAL A 185 9.89 -25.23 -6.73
CA VAL A 185 9.80 -24.97 -8.18
C VAL A 185 8.97 -23.73 -8.46
N TYR A 186 7.81 -23.58 -7.80
CA TYR A 186 6.95 -22.41 -7.94
C TYR A 186 7.71 -21.12 -7.60
N LEU A 187 8.38 -21.07 -6.45
CA LEU A 187 9.13 -19.91 -5.98
C LEU A 187 10.31 -19.55 -6.89
N ARG A 188 11.01 -20.54 -7.46
CA ARG A 188 12.10 -20.30 -8.42
C ARG A 188 11.59 -19.54 -9.65
N TRP A 189 10.47 -19.97 -10.23
CA TRP A 189 9.90 -19.29 -11.39
C TRP A 189 9.27 -17.95 -11.03
N PHE A 190 8.59 -17.87 -9.88
CA PHE A 190 8.02 -16.63 -9.36
C PHE A 190 9.10 -15.58 -9.03
N SER A 191 10.31 -16.01 -8.67
CA SER A 191 11.45 -15.13 -8.36
C SER A 191 11.87 -14.24 -9.53
N LEU A 192 11.60 -14.66 -10.77
CA LEU A 192 11.90 -13.87 -11.97
C LEU A 192 11.05 -12.59 -12.03
N GLY A 193 9.88 -12.58 -11.40
CA GLY A 193 8.99 -11.43 -11.28
C GLY A 193 9.39 -10.42 -10.21
N LEU A 194 10.26 -10.83 -9.28
CA LEU A 194 10.55 -10.07 -8.06
C LEU A 194 11.16 -8.68 -8.32
N PRO A 195 12.13 -8.51 -9.25
CA PRO A 195 12.64 -7.18 -9.60
C PRO A 195 11.56 -6.28 -10.19
N GLY A 196 10.73 -6.82 -11.08
CA GLY A 196 9.63 -6.09 -11.69
C GLY A 196 8.60 -5.63 -10.64
N GLN A 197 8.25 -6.51 -9.71
CA GLN A 197 7.32 -6.17 -8.64
C GLN A 197 7.87 -5.06 -7.73
N ALA A 198 9.14 -5.18 -7.31
CA ALA A 198 9.83 -4.17 -6.53
C ALA A 198 9.81 -2.78 -7.20
N ILE A 199 10.22 -2.70 -8.47
CA ILE A 199 10.23 -1.45 -9.23
C ILE A 199 8.80 -0.89 -9.39
N SER A 200 7.83 -1.74 -9.67
CA SER A 200 6.44 -1.33 -9.85
C SER A 200 5.82 -0.75 -8.58
N ILE A 201 6.10 -1.34 -7.41
CA ILE A 201 5.65 -0.84 -6.12
C ILE A 201 6.26 0.55 -5.82
N ILE A 202 7.53 0.75 -6.17
CA ILE A 202 8.23 2.03 -6.02
C ILE A 202 7.60 3.08 -6.96
N LEU A 203 7.46 2.77 -8.25
CA LEU A 203 6.89 3.68 -9.24
C LEU A 203 5.42 4.02 -8.95
N ARG A 204 4.65 3.07 -8.41
CA ARG A 204 3.29 3.32 -7.95
C ARG A 204 3.24 4.44 -6.91
N ARG A 205 4.12 4.41 -5.90
CA ARG A 205 4.20 5.48 -4.88
C ARG A 205 4.69 6.80 -5.46
N PHE A 206 5.62 6.74 -6.41
CA PHE A 206 6.06 7.90 -7.17
C PHE A 206 4.90 8.60 -7.90
N TYR A 207 4.04 7.85 -8.59
CA TYR A 207 2.85 8.42 -9.24
C TYR A 207 1.83 8.95 -8.21
N GLN A 208 1.57 8.17 -7.16
CA GLN A 208 0.60 8.53 -6.14
C GLN A 208 0.99 9.82 -5.39
N ALA A 209 2.27 9.97 -5.01
CA ALA A 209 2.77 11.17 -4.33
C ALA A 209 2.48 12.46 -5.11
N GLN A 210 2.57 12.39 -6.45
CA GLN A 210 2.32 13.51 -7.37
C GLN A 210 0.83 13.77 -7.64
N GLY A 211 -0.08 12.98 -7.04
CA GLY A 211 -1.52 13.04 -7.32
C GLY A 211 -1.96 12.30 -8.58
N LEU A 212 -1.04 11.59 -9.26
CA LEU A 212 -1.30 10.83 -10.48
C LEU A 212 -1.76 9.40 -10.18
N VAL A 213 -2.67 9.27 -9.22
CA VAL A 213 -3.16 7.99 -8.66
C VAL A 213 -3.83 7.06 -9.67
N TYR A 214 -4.30 7.60 -10.80
CA TYR A 214 -4.99 6.82 -11.85
C TYR A 214 -4.03 6.07 -12.78
N ILE A 215 -2.77 6.49 -12.88
CA ILE A 215 -1.80 5.89 -13.81
C ILE A 215 -1.56 4.40 -13.46
N PRO A 216 -1.24 4.04 -12.19
CA PRO A 216 -1.08 2.63 -11.84
C PRO A 216 -2.34 1.80 -12.13
N THR A 217 -3.53 2.36 -11.93
CA THR A 217 -4.81 1.69 -12.21
C THR A 217 -4.96 1.36 -13.69
N VAL A 218 -4.69 2.33 -14.57
CA VAL A 218 -4.82 2.14 -16.03
C VAL A 218 -3.80 1.11 -16.52
N ILE A 219 -2.55 1.18 -16.04
CA ILE A 219 -1.52 0.18 -16.36
C ILE A 219 -1.99 -1.21 -15.94
N MET A 220 -2.49 -1.35 -14.72
CA MET A 220 -3.01 -2.63 -14.22
C MET A 220 -4.25 -3.12 -14.96
N ALA A 221 -5.10 -2.22 -15.43
CA ALA A 221 -6.30 -2.57 -16.18
C ALA A 221 -5.96 -3.23 -17.53
N VAL A 222 -4.79 -2.90 -18.09
CA VAL A 222 -4.26 -3.54 -19.32
C VAL A 222 -3.50 -4.84 -18.98
N ILE A 223 -2.69 -4.84 -17.91
CA ILE A 223 -1.81 -5.97 -17.57
C ILE A 223 -2.58 -7.15 -16.97
N ALA A 224 -3.60 -6.92 -16.15
CA ALA A 224 -4.36 -7.99 -15.51
C ALA A 224 -5.03 -8.95 -16.53
N PRO A 225 -5.71 -8.46 -17.60
CA PRO A 225 -6.20 -9.34 -18.67
C PRO A 225 -5.10 -10.10 -19.40
N ILE A 226 -3.95 -9.46 -19.66
CA ILE A 226 -2.79 -10.12 -20.27
C ILE A 226 -2.30 -11.26 -19.37
N ASN A 227 -2.19 -11.02 -18.07
CA ASN A 227 -1.81 -12.05 -17.10
C ASN A 227 -2.81 -13.22 -17.10
N ALA A 228 -4.12 -12.94 -17.08
CA ALA A 228 -5.13 -13.98 -17.12
C ALA A 228 -5.04 -14.83 -18.40
N LEU A 229 -4.83 -14.20 -19.55
CA LEU A 229 -4.60 -14.89 -20.82
C LEU A 229 -3.33 -15.74 -20.79
N LEU A 230 -2.23 -15.21 -20.26
CA LEU A 230 -0.96 -15.94 -20.14
C LEU A 230 -1.06 -17.11 -19.18
N CYS A 231 -1.74 -16.96 -18.04
CA CYS A 231 -2.03 -18.05 -17.11
C CYS A 231 -2.81 -19.15 -17.82
N TRP A 232 -3.88 -18.80 -18.54
CA TRP A 232 -4.66 -19.78 -19.29
C TRP A 232 -3.81 -20.49 -20.37
N LEU A 233 -3.03 -19.72 -21.15
CA LEU A 233 -2.23 -20.24 -22.25
C LEU A 233 -1.09 -21.16 -21.77
N PHE A 234 -0.37 -20.75 -20.73
CA PHE A 234 0.77 -21.52 -20.24
C PHE A 234 0.37 -22.75 -19.44
N VAL A 235 -0.82 -22.75 -18.82
CA VAL A 235 -1.29 -23.87 -18.01
C VAL A 235 -2.13 -24.85 -18.83
N TRP A 236 -3.04 -24.36 -19.69
CA TRP A 236 -4.00 -25.20 -20.42
C TRP A 236 -3.96 -25.02 -21.94
N GLY A 237 -3.10 -24.15 -22.46
CA GLY A 237 -3.02 -23.87 -23.89
C GLY A 237 -2.57 -25.08 -24.73
N PRO A 238 -2.42 -24.89 -26.05
CA PRO A 238 -2.01 -25.95 -26.97
C PRO A 238 -0.61 -26.47 -26.66
N GLY A 239 -0.32 -27.70 -27.06
CA GLY A 239 0.90 -28.45 -26.69
C GLY A 239 2.24 -27.68 -26.73
N PRO A 240 2.52 -26.83 -27.75
CA PRO A 240 3.80 -26.09 -27.80
C PRO A 240 3.98 -25.02 -26.72
N VAL A 241 2.89 -24.50 -26.15
CA VAL A 241 2.90 -23.42 -25.14
C VAL A 241 2.45 -23.90 -23.76
N ASN A 242 1.90 -25.10 -23.67
CA ASN A 242 1.52 -25.72 -22.40
C ASN A 242 2.75 -26.17 -21.64
N ILE A 243 3.02 -25.49 -20.52
CA ILE A 243 4.10 -25.80 -19.59
C ILE A 243 3.53 -26.19 -18.21
N GLY A 244 2.23 -26.41 -18.09
CA GLY A 244 1.54 -26.92 -16.90
C GLY A 244 1.76 -26.06 -15.66
N PHE A 245 2.11 -26.70 -14.54
CA PHE A 245 2.22 -26.08 -13.21
C PHE A 245 3.09 -24.80 -13.18
N ILE A 246 4.21 -24.78 -13.90
CA ILE A 246 5.13 -23.63 -13.91
C ILE A 246 4.60 -22.45 -14.72
N GLY A 247 3.54 -22.66 -15.51
CA GLY A 247 2.95 -21.62 -16.35
C GLY A 247 2.39 -20.44 -15.56
N ALA A 248 1.71 -20.70 -14.44
CA ALA A 248 1.13 -19.66 -13.59
C ALA A 248 2.18 -18.74 -12.92
N PRO A 249 3.23 -19.23 -12.23
CA PRO A 249 4.26 -18.35 -11.68
C PRO A 249 5.07 -17.61 -12.77
N ILE A 250 5.24 -18.20 -13.96
CA ILE A 250 5.87 -17.51 -15.10
C ILE A 250 4.99 -16.37 -15.63
N ALA A 251 3.69 -16.61 -15.80
CA ALA A 251 2.72 -15.59 -16.22
C ALA A 251 2.71 -14.41 -15.26
N SER A 252 2.62 -14.68 -13.95
CA SER A 252 2.69 -13.66 -12.90
C SER A 252 4.01 -12.88 -12.95
N SER A 253 5.13 -13.58 -13.14
CA SER A 253 6.44 -12.95 -13.23
C SER A 253 6.57 -12.03 -14.45
N LEU A 254 6.02 -12.45 -15.58
CA LEU A 254 5.99 -11.63 -16.78
C LEU A 254 5.10 -10.40 -16.59
N ALA A 255 3.94 -10.56 -15.94
CA ALA A 255 3.05 -9.45 -15.62
C ALA A 255 3.71 -8.40 -14.71
N PHE A 256 4.43 -8.82 -13.67
CA PHE A 256 5.16 -7.89 -12.80
C PHE A 256 6.29 -7.15 -13.51
N ASN A 257 7.05 -7.83 -14.36
CA ASN A 257 8.09 -7.19 -15.17
C ASN A 257 7.50 -6.25 -16.22
N LEU A 258 6.41 -6.65 -16.87
CA LEU A 258 5.69 -5.79 -17.81
C LEU A 258 5.15 -4.53 -17.11
N MET A 259 4.62 -4.68 -15.89
CA MET A 259 4.16 -3.55 -15.07
C MET A 259 5.30 -2.58 -14.78
N ALA A 260 6.49 -3.08 -14.45
CA ALA A 260 7.66 -2.25 -14.20
C ALA A 260 8.09 -1.48 -15.45
N VAL A 261 8.20 -2.18 -16.59
CA VAL A 261 8.65 -1.60 -17.85
C VAL A 261 7.66 -0.54 -18.33
N VAL A 262 6.37 -0.83 -18.36
CA VAL A 262 5.33 0.12 -18.79
C VAL A 262 5.30 1.33 -17.85
N SER A 263 5.39 1.11 -16.54
CA SER A 263 5.44 2.18 -15.55
C SER A 263 6.69 3.06 -15.73
N LEU A 264 7.85 2.48 -16.03
CA LEU A 264 9.08 3.23 -16.22
C LEU A 264 9.07 4.03 -17.54
N VAL A 265 8.61 3.42 -18.63
CA VAL A 265 8.47 4.08 -19.94
C VAL A 265 7.49 5.24 -19.83
N TYR A 266 6.35 5.05 -19.19
CA TYR A 266 5.38 6.11 -18.98
C TYR A 266 6.00 7.27 -18.19
N ALA A 267 6.71 6.95 -17.11
CA ALA A 267 7.34 7.97 -16.27
C ALA A 267 8.41 8.76 -17.04
N ARG A 268 9.21 8.10 -17.89
CA ARG A 268 10.29 8.73 -18.64
C ARG A 268 9.82 9.64 -19.79
N TRP A 269 8.65 9.38 -20.37
CA TRP A 269 8.18 10.09 -21.56
C TRP A 269 7.04 11.08 -21.30
N PHE A 270 6.22 10.84 -20.28
CA PHE A 270 5.01 11.62 -20.05
C PHE A 270 5.03 12.45 -18.75
N ILE A 271 5.98 12.19 -17.84
CA ILE A 271 6.13 12.97 -16.61
C ILE A 271 7.28 13.97 -16.79
N PRO A 272 7.14 15.24 -16.37
CA PRO A 272 8.20 16.24 -16.47
C PRO A 272 9.52 15.75 -15.87
N ASP A 273 10.63 16.24 -16.46
CA ASP A 273 12.01 15.84 -16.10
C ASP A 273 12.39 16.10 -14.65
N THR A 274 11.54 16.72 -13.84
CA THR A 274 11.68 16.82 -12.38
C THR A 274 11.65 15.47 -11.67
N ALA A 275 11.34 14.36 -12.35
CA ALA A 275 10.88 13.16 -11.67
C ALA A 275 11.72 11.89 -11.93
N LEU A 276 12.45 11.78 -13.04
CA LEU A 276 13.38 10.67 -13.31
C LEU A 276 14.62 11.17 -14.04
N HIS A 277 15.72 11.33 -13.31
CA HIS A 277 17.02 11.66 -13.89
C HIS A 277 17.82 10.36 -14.14
N PRO A 278 18.97 10.41 -14.83
CA PRO A 278 19.91 9.29 -14.84
C PRO A 278 20.37 8.94 -13.42
N ILE A 279 20.63 7.65 -13.15
CA ILE A 279 21.23 7.22 -11.88
C ILE A 279 22.62 7.85 -11.78
N ASN A 280 22.89 8.54 -10.67
CA ASN A 280 24.16 9.21 -10.41
C ASN A 280 24.70 8.83 -9.03
N ARG A 281 25.81 9.44 -8.59
CA ARG A 281 26.39 9.16 -7.26
C ARG A 281 25.44 9.48 -6.10
N GLN A 282 24.54 10.45 -6.24
CA GLN A 282 23.59 10.83 -5.20
C GLN A 282 22.53 9.74 -4.95
N SER A 283 22.25 8.89 -5.95
CA SER A 283 21.36 7.74 -5.82
C SER A 283 21.90 6.67 -4.85
N PHE A 284 23.21 6.69 -4.54
CA PHE A 284 23.87 5.77 -3.61
C PHE A 284 24.13 6.39 -2.21
N GLN A 285 23.71 7.64 -2.01
CA GLN A 285 23.82 8.32 -0.72
C GLN A 285 22.57 8.09 0.13
N GLU A 286 22.69 8.31 1.44
CA GLU A 286 21.59 8.23 2.41
C GLU A 286 20.88 6.85 2.50
N ILE A 287 21.46 5.80 1.91
CA ILE A 287 20.93 4.43 1.92
C ILE A 287 20.79 3.91 3.36
N GLY A 288 21.70 4.29 4.27
CA GLY A 288 21.62 3.90 5.69
C GLY A 288 20.41 4.49 6.41
N LYS A 289 20.09 5.78 6.18
CA LYS A 289 18.89 6.42 6.73
C LYS A 289 17.63 5.78 6.14
N LEU A 290 17.62 5.56 4.82
CA LEU A 290 16.51 4.92 4.12
C LEU A 290 16.28 3.48 4.60
N PHE A 291 17.35 2.72 4.85
CA PHE A 291 17.29 1.37 5.39
C PHE A 291 16.68 1.36 6.81
N ARG A 292 17.09 2.28 7.69
CA ARG A 292 16.54 2.39 9.05
C ARG A 292 15.05 2.76 9.06
N LEU A 293 14.63 3.61 8.13
CA LEU A 293 13.21 3.92 7.97
C LEU A 293 12.45 2.72 7.39
N GLY A 294 13.02 2.07 6.38
CA GLY A 294 12.46 0.90 5.71
C GLY A 294 12.27 -0.30 6.64
N ILE A 295 13.24 -0.61 7.52
CA ILE A 295 13.10 -1.72 8.49
C ILE A 295 11.97 -1.46 9.49
N SER A 296 11.72 -0.20 9.84
CA SER A 296 10.56 0.17 10.67
C SER A 296 9.26 -0.05 9.90
N GLY A 297 9.24 0.27 8.59
CA GLY A 297 8.14 -0.04 7.69
C GLY A 297 7.87 -1.54 7.54
N VAL A 298 8.92 -2.36 7.46
CA VAL A 298 8.82 -3.83 7.52
C VAL A 298 8.19 -4.26 8.83
N GLY A 299 8.66 -3.72 9.96
CA GLY A 299 8.06 -3.98 11.27
C GLY A 299 6.57 -3.64 11.33
N GLN A 300 6.14 -2.55 10.68
CA GLN A 300 4.72 -2.16 10.65
C GLN A 300 3.88 -3.09 9.76
N ILE A 301 4.27 -3.30 8.51
CA ILE A 301 3.47 -4.03 7.52
C ILE A 301 3.60 -5.55 7.70
N ALA A 302 4.83 -6.06 7.86
CA ALA A 302 5.07 -7.50 7.89
C ALA A 302 4.54 -8.14 9.18
N SER A 303 4.62 -7.45 10.32
CA SER A 303 4.08 -7.98 11.59
C SER A 303 2.58 -8.25 11.51
N GLU A 304 1.83 -7.37 10.85
CA GLU A 304 0.40 -7.57 10.60
C GLU A 304 0.17 -8.78 9.69
N TRP A 305 0.84 -8.85 8.54
CA TRP A 305 0.67 -9.93 7.57
C TRP A 305 1.05 -11.29 8.13
N TRP A 306 2.17 -11.37 8.84
CA TRP A 306 2.64 -12.59 9.48
C TRP A 306 1.68 -13.09 10.57
N SER A 307 0.95 -12.19 11.24
CA SER A 307 -0.06 -12.59 12.23
C SER A 307 -1.23 -13.35 11.59
N TRP A 308 -1.66 -12.94 10.39
CA TRP A 308 -2.70 -13.62 9.61
C TRP A 308 -2.25 -15.01 9.15
N GLU A 309 -0.99 -15.12 8.68
CA GLU A 309 -0.38 -16.40 8.29
C GLU A 309 -0.23 -17.34 9.49
N PHE A 310 0.15 -16.81 10.67
CA PHE A 310 0.20 -17.59 11.90
C PHE A 310 -1.18 -18.15 12.27
N VAL A 311 -2.24 -17.34 12.17
CA VAL A 311 -3.60 -17.81 12.46
C VAL A 311 -4.07 -18.86 11.46
N ALA A 312 -3.71 -18.73 10.18
CA ALA A 312 -3.97 -19.78 9.19
C ALA A 312 -3.28 -21.10 9.57
N LEU A 313 -2.01 -21.04 10.01
CA LEU A 313 -1.26 -22.20 10.48
C LEU A 313 -1.88 -22.80 11.75
N ALA A 314 -2.28 -21.98 12.73
CA ALA A 314 -2.94 -22.44 13.94
C ALA A 314 -4.31 -23.09 13.63
N ALA A 315 -5.08 -22.51 12.71
CA ALA A 315 -6.36 -23.06 12.28
C ALA A 315 -6.22 -24.43 11.59
N SER A 316 -5.08 -24.69 10.92
CA SER A 316 -4.81 -25.99 10.30
C SER A 316 -4.72 -27.14 11.32
N GLN A 317 -4.36 -26.84 12.58
CA GLN A 317 -4.27 -27.83 13.66
C GLN A 317 -5.64 -28.17 14.28
N LEU A 318 -6.66 -27.35 14.03
CA LEU A 318 -8.04 -27.57 14.50
C LEU A 318 -8.83 -28.53 13.62
N GLY A 319 -8.24 -29.03 12.53
CA GLY A 319 -8.82 -30.00 11.62
C GLY A 319 -9.36 -29.42 10.30
N PRO A 320 -9.74 -30.29 9.34
CA PRO A 320 -10.04 -29.89 7.96
C PRO A 320 -11.20 -28.90 7.82
N THR A 321 -12.28 -29.08 8.59
CA THR A 321 -13.44 -28.17 8.57
C THR A 321 -13.07 -26.76 9.02
N SER A 322 -12.27 -26.64 10.09
CA SER A 322 -11.78 -25.36 10.60
C SER A 322 -10.85 -24.66 9.61
N LEU A 323 -9.98 -25.42 8.94
CA LEU A 323 -9.09 -24.89 7.90
C LEU A 323 -9.84 -24.39 6.66
N ALA A 324 -10.87 -25.13 6.22
CA ALA A 324 -11.74 -24.71 5.13
C ALA A 324 -12.48 -23.41 5.49
N ALA A 325 -13.10 -23.36 6.67
CA ALA A 325 -13.77 -22.16 7.15
C ALA A 325 -12.82 -20.96 7.31
N GLN A 326 -11.60 -21.18 7.82
CA GLN A 326 -10.54 -20.17 7.88
C GLN A 326 -10.23 -19.58 6.52
N SER A 327 -10.13 -20.42 5.48
CA SER A 327 -9.81 -19.99 4.13
C SER A 327 -10.92 -19.10 3.54
N VAL A 328 -12.19 -19.47 3.77
CA VAL A 328 -13.36 -18.67 3.38
C VAL A 328 -13.36 -17.32 4.08
N LEU A 329 -13.20 -17.32 5.41
CA LEU A 329 -13.21 -16.10 6.21
C LEU A 329 -12.04 -15.18 5.86
N LEU A 330 -10.83 -15.72 5.70
CA LEU A 330 -9.64 -14.96 5.31
C LEU A 330 -9.84 -14.30 3.94
N THR A 331 -10.25 -15.06 2.93
CA THR A 331 -10.49 -14.52 1.57
C THR A 331 -11.54 -13.42 1.59
N SER A 332 -12.61 -13.61 2.36
CA SER A 332 -13.70 -12.63 2.50
C SER A 332 -13.22 -11.34 3.16
N CYS A 333 -12.49 -11.45 4.28
CA CYS A 333 -11.99 -10.31 5.03
C CYS A 333 -10.87 -9.58 4.26
N SER A 334 -9.94 -10.30 3.63
CA SER A 334 -8.88 -9.71 2.81
C SER A 334 -9.44 -8.96 1.59
N THR A 335 -10.54 -9.45 1.00
CA THR A 335 -11.24 -8.75 -0.08
C THR A 335 -11.92 -7.48 0.44
N ALA A 336 -12.64 -7.57 1.56
CA ALA A 336 -13.27 -6.42 2.20
C ALA A 336 -12.24 -5.34 2.59
N PHE A 337 -11.07 -5.77 3.11
CA PHE A 337 -9.98 -4.92 3.57
C PHE A 337 -9.33 -4.08 2.46
N GLN A 338 -9.44 -4.47 1.18
CA GLN A 338 -8.91 -3.64 0.09
C GLN A 338 -9.54 -2.23 0.07
N THR A 339 -10.80 -2.10 0.51
CA THR A 339 -11.50 -0.82 0.54
C THR A 339 -10.90 0.15 1.57
N PRO A 340 -10.85 -0.17 2.88
CA PRO A 340 -10.20 0.70 3.86
C PRO A 340 -8.70 0.83 3.63
N TYR A 341 -8.00 -0.20 3.13
CA TYR A 341 -6.59 -0.10 2.78
C TYR A 341 -6.35 0.98 1.71
N SER A 342 -7.19 1.00 0.67
CA SER A 342 -7.10 2.00 -0.41
C SER A 342 -7.41 3.41 0.07
N LEU A 343 -8.38 3.55 0.98
CA LEU A 343 -8.64 4.82 1.66
C LEU A 343 -7.43 5.24 2.51
N GLY A 344 -6.82 4.31 3.26
CA GLY A 344 -5.62 4.58 4.05
C GLY A 344 -4.45 5.05 3.20
N MET A 345 -4.21 4.44 2.02
CA MET A 345 -3.21 4.90 1.06
C MET A 345 -3.53 6.29 0.48
N ALA A 346 -4.80 6.56 0.17
CA ALA A 346 -5.23 7.90 -0.26
C ALA A 346 -4.97 8.95 0.83
N THR A 347 -5.28 8.63 2.08
CA THR A 347 -5.00 9.46 3.26
C THR A 347 -3.51 9.69 3.42
N THR A 348 -2.69 8.65 3.27
CA THR A 348 -1.24 8.75 3.35
C THR A 348 -0.69 9.81 2.38
N VAL A 349 -1.08 9.71 1.11
CA VAL A 349 -0.66 10.64 0.06
C VAL A 349 -1.16 12.05 0.34
N ARG A 350 -2.46 12.20 0.67
CA ARG A 350 -3.09 13.49 0.89
C ARG A 350 -2.50 14.21 2.10
N VAL A 351 -2.36 13.52 3.24
CA VAL A 351 -1.76 14.08 4.46
C VAL A 351 -0.28 14.38 4.24
N GLY A 352 0.48 13.50 3.58
CA GLY A 352 1.90 13.72 3.29
C GLY A 352 2.13 14.99 2.45
N ASN A 353 1.31 15.20 1.42
CA ASN A 353 1.35 16.41 0.58
C ASN A 353 0.97 17.68 1.35
N LEU A 354 0.00 17.60 2.27
CA LEU A 354 -0.41 18.74 3.10
C LEU A 354 0.66 19.10 4.14
N LEU A 355 1.37 18.10 4.68
CA LEU A 355 2.52 18.32 5.56
C LEU A 355 3.69 18.98 4.83
N GLY A 356 4.06 18.48 3.64
CA GLY A 356 5.15 19.07 2.84
C GLY A 356 4.87 20.50 2.37
N SER A 357 3.61 20.82 2.03
CA SER A 357 3.19 22.18 1.69
C SER A 357 2.96 23.10 2.91
N GLY A 358 3.10 22.59 4.14
CA GLY A 358 2.99 23.36 5.38
C GLY A 358 1.56 23.70 5.82
N HIS A 359 0.55 22.94 5.37
CA HIS A 359 -0.86 23.14 5.70
C HIS A 359 -1.34 22.24 6.85
N ALA A 360 -0.85 22.48 8.07
CA ALA A 360 -1.13 21.66 9.26
C ALA A 360 -2.63 21.42 9.51
N GLN A 361 -3.45 22.47 9.48
CA GLN A 361 -4.88 22.35 9.76
C GLN A 361 -5.65 21.57 8.69
N MET A 362 -5.22 21.65 7.43
CA MET A 362 -5.80 20.84 6.36
C MET A 362 -5.35 19.38 6.49
N ALA A 363 -4.11 19.12 6.88
CA ALA A 363 -3.61 17.77 7.14
C ALA A 363 -4.42 17.08 8.26
N LYS A 364 -4.72 17.83 9.33
CA LYS A 364 -5.63 17.40 10.39
C LYS A 364 -7.02 17.07 9.87
N LEU A 365 -7.63 18.00 9.12
CA LEU A 365 -8.96 17.80 8.54
C LEU A 365 -9.02 16.56 7.62
N ALA A 366 -7.99 16.34 6.81
CA ALA A 366 -7.88 15.18 5.94
C ALA A 366 -7.81 13.86 6.73
N ALA A 367 -7.00 13.81 7.79
CA ALA A 367 -6.89 12.64 8.66
C ALA A 367 -8.22 12.33 9.38
N GLU A 368 -8.85 13.33 10.00
CA GLU A 368 -10.12 13.17 10.71
C GLU A 368 -11.26 12.78 9.74
N THR A 369 -11.32 13.40 8.56
CA THR A 369 -12.31 13.06 7.52
C THR A 369 -12.12 11.63 7.03
N ALA A 370 -10.89 11.18 6.83
CA ALA A 370 -10.61 9.82 6.41
C ALA A 370 -11.03 8.77 7.46
N ILE A 371 -10.81 9.04 8.75
CA ILE A 371 -11.27 8.16 9.84
C ILE A 371 -12.80 8.09 9.86
N GLY A 372 -13.49 9.21 9.61
CA GLY A 372 -14.95 9.23 9.45
C GLY A 372 -15.41 8.41 8.24
N MET A 373 -14.73 8.54 7.10
CA MET A 373 -15.02 7.75 5.89
C MET A 373 -14.78 6.25 6.10
N SER A 374 -13.72 5.85 6.81
CA SER A 374 -13.45 4.43 7.08
C SER A 374 -14.53 3.80 7.94
N LEU A 375 -15.13 4.55 8.87
CA LEU A 375 -16.26 4.08 9.66
C LEU A 375 -17.48 3.80 8.76
N VAL A 376 -17.80 4.67 7.80
CA VAL A 376 -18.92 4.46 6.87
C VAL A 376 -18.69 3.24 5.99
N VAL A 377 -17.47 3.09 5.45
CA VAL A 377 -17.07 1.92 4.67
C VAL A 377 -17.18 0.65 5.49
N ALA A 378 -16.63 0.66 6.71
CA ALA A 378 -16.66 -0.50 7.58
C ALA A 378 -18.09 -0.89 7.96
N LEU A 379 -18.95 0.06 8.37
CA LEU A 379 -20.36 -0.22 8.68
C LEU A 379 -21.10 -0.82 7.48
N THR A 380 -20.81 -0.37 6.26
CA THR A 380 -21.37 -0.94 5.04
C THR A 380 -20.95 -2.40 4.86
N LEU A 381 -19.65 -2.69 4.99
CA LEU A 381 -19.09 -4.05 4.86
C LEU A 381 -19.61 -4.98 5.99
N SER A 382 -19.65 -4.49 7.22
CA SER A 382 -20.20 -5.20 8.38
C SER A 382 -21.68 -5.55 8.18
N THR A 383 -22.46 -4.63 7.60
CA THR A 383 -23.88 -4.86 7.28
C THR A 383 -24.01 -5.97 6.23
N ILE A 384 -23.21 -5.94 5.17
CA ILE A 384 -23.20 -6.99 4.13
C ILE A 384 -22.90 -8.35 4.76
N PHE A 385 -21.83 -8.47 5.56
CA PHE A 385 -21.49 -9.73 6.23
C PHE A 385 -22.62 -10.22 7.14
N MET A 386 -23.23 -9.33 7.93
CA MET A 386 -24.33 -9.72 8.82
C MET A 386 -25.59 -10.17 8.06
N THR A 387 -25.96 -9.45 7.00
CA THR A 387 -27.14 -9.77 6.18
C THR A 387 -27.00 -11.12 5.50
N PHE A 388 -25.84 -11.42 4.94
CA PHE A 388 -25.62 -12.64 4.16
C PHE A 388 -25.01 -13.79 4.98
N ARG A 389 -24.90 -13.66 6.31
CA ARG A 389 -24.07 -14.56 7.14
C ARG A 389 -24.32 -16.05 6.97
N THR A 390 -25.59 -16.46 6.83
CA THR A 390 -25.98 -17.87 6.74
C THR A 390 -25.67 -18.45 5.38
N ASN A 391 -25.70 -17.61 4.34
CA ASN A 391 -25.52 -18.03 2.95
C ASN A 391 -24.09 -17.80 2.46
N TRP A 392 -23.29 -17.01 3.18
CA TRP A 392 -21.95 -16.58 2.77
C TRP A 392 -20.99 -17.76 2.56
N GLY A 393 -21.04 -18.76 3.44
CA GLY A 393 -20.19 -19.96 3.34
C GLY A 393 -20.40 -20.75 2.05
N TYR A 394 -21.65 -20.85 1.58
CA TYR A 394 -22.00 -21.57 0.35
C TYR A 394 -21.53 -20.88 -0.92
N LEU A 395 -21.09 -19.62 -0.86
CA LEU A 395 -20.41 -18.99 -2.01
C LEU A 395 -19.07 -19.67 -2.33
N PHE A 396 -18.48 -20.36 -1.35
CA PHE A 396 -17.14 -20.95 -1.45
C PHE A 396 -17.12 -22.47 -1.28
N ASN A 397 -18.05 -23.05 -0.53
CA ASN A 397 -18.05 -24.47 -0.19
C ASN A 397 -19.46 -25.01 0.10
N ASP A 398 -19.81 -26.14 -0.53
CA ASP A 398 -21.13 -26.79 -0.37
C ASP A 398 -21.26 -27.62 0.93
N ASP A 399 -20.18 -27.83 1.70
CA ASP A 399 -20.24 -28.55 2.98
C ASP A 399 -20.94 -27.70 4.07
N GLU A 400 -22.10 -28.18 4.51
CA GLU A 400 -22.91 -27.63 5.59
C GLU A 400 -22.10 -27.32 6.86
N LYS A 401 -21.13 -28.16 7.22
CA LYS A 401 -20.30 -27.96 8.42
C LYS A 401 -19.37 -26.77 8.26
N VAL A 402 -18.84 -26.56 7.05
CA VAL A 402 -18.00 -25.39 6.74
C VAL A 402 -18.87 -24.14 6.71
N ALA A 403 -20.02 -24.18 6.01
CA ALA A 403 -20.91 -23.05 5.90
C ALA A 403 -21.46 -22.58 7.26
N SER A 404 -21.88 -23.52 8.11
CA SER A 404 -22.34 -23.22 9.47
C SER A 404 -21.22 -22.66 10.37
N LEU A 405 -20.00 -23.19 10.27
CA LEU A 405 -18.85 -22.65 11.01
C LEU A 405 -18.51 -21.22 10.57
N VAL A 406 -18.48 -20.96 9.26
CA VAL A 406 -18.31 -19.60 8.70
C VAL A 406 -19.40 -18.67 9.24
N ALA A 407 -20.67 -19.07 9.15
CA ALA A 407 -21.82 -18.28 9.63
C ALA A 407 -21.75 -17.96 11.14
N SER A 408 -21.09 -18.82 11.93
CA SER A 408 -20.90 -18.63 13.37
C SER A 408 -19.79 -17.62 13.70
N VAL A 409 -18.75 -17.50 12.87
CA VAL A 409 -17.60 -16.60 13.07
C VAL A 409 -17.83 -15.25 12.37
N LEU A 410 -18.60 -15.20 11.30
CA LEU A 410 -18.82 -13.99 10.50
C LEU A 410 -19.34 -12.78 11.29
N PRO A 411 -20.18 -12.91 12.34
CA PRO A 411 -20.55 -11.76 13.18
C PRO A 411 -19.36 -11.11 13.88
N LEU A 412 -18.38 -11.91 14.31
CA LEU A 412 -17.13 -11.40 14.86
C LEU A 412 -16.31 -10.70 13.77
N ALA A 413 -16.30 -11.23 12.55
CA ALA A 413 -15.68 -10.59 11.40
C ALA A 413 -16.30 -9.23 11.06
N ALA A 414 -17.63 -9.17 11.02
CA ALA A 414 -18.36 -7.92 10.84
C ALA A 414 -18.02 -6.90 11.94
N LEU A 415 -17.87 -7.33 13.20
CA LEU A 415 -17.52 -6.41 14.28
C LEU A 415 -16.10 -5.85 14.13
N PHE A 416 -15.10 -6.70 13.87
CA PHE A 416 -13.74 -6.19 13.80
C PHE A 416 -13.47 -5.37 12.53
N GLN A 417 -14.26 -5.51 11.46
CA GLN A 417 -14.10 -4.69 10.25
C GLN A 417 -14.14 -3.18 10.53
N ILE A 418 -14.84 -2.77 11.59
CA ILE A 418 -14.89 -1.38 12.08
C ILE A 418 -13.51 -0.93 12.56
N VAL A 419 -12.87 -1.73 13.42
CA VAL A 419 -11.54 -1.38 13.96
C VAL A 419 -10.45 -1.57 12.92
N ASP A 420 -10.55 -2.58 12.07
CA ASP A 420 -9.63 -2.86 10.97
C ASP A 420 -9.57 -1.71 9.97
N GLY A 421 -10.75 -1.19 9.57
CA GLY A 421 -10.82 -0.04 8.69
C GLY A 421 -10.23 1.23 9.30
N ALA A 422 -10.45 1.44 10.59
CA ALA A 422 -9.90 2.60 11.30
C ALA A 422 -8.38 2.49 11.52
N THR A 423 -7.85 1.28 11.77
CA THR A 423 -6.41 1.00 11.84
C THR A 423 -5.76 1.27 10.49
N ALA A 424 -6.32 0.78 9.38
CA ALA A 424 -5.76 0.98 8.04
C ALA A 424 -5.56 2.47 7.69
N VAL A 425 -6.54 3.32 8.04
CA VAL A 425 -6.45 4.77 7.84
C VAL A 425 -5.48 5.41 8.83
N SER A 426 -5.51 5.03 10.11
CA SER A 426 -4.63 5.59 11.13
C SER A 426 -3.16 5.26 10.85
N ASP A 427 -2.87 4.03 10.44
CA ASP A 427 -1.56 3.62 9.94
C ASP A 427 -1.16 4.43 8.70
N GLY A 428 -2.11 4.72 7.82
CA GLY A 428 -1.88 5.61 6.69
C GLY A 428 -1.42 7.02 7.11
N VAL A 429 -1.99 7.57 8.20
CA VAL A 429 -1.58 8.84 8.79
C VAL A 429 -0.20 8.74 9.44
N LEU A 430 0.09 7.65 10.17
CA LEU A 430 1.41 7.40 10.75
C LEU A 430 2.49 7.31 9.66
N ARG A 431 2.20 6.62 8.55
CA ARG A 431 3.09 6.55 7.38
C ARG A 431 3.33 7.92 6.78
N ALA A 432 2.30 8.74 6.57
CA ALA A 432 2.44 10.10 6.05
C ALA A 432 3.35 10.99 6.90
N ARG A 433 3.32 10.79 8.22
CA ARG A 433 4.16 11.50 9.19
C ARG A 433 5.59 10.98 9.26
N GLY A 434 5.87 9.79 8.72
CA GLY A 434 7.16 9.10 8.85
C GLY A 434 7.32 8.34 10.17
N MET A 435 6.23 8.09 10.89
CA MET A 435 6.23 7.41 12.20
C MET A 435 6.11 5.89 12.09
N LEU A 436 6.83 5.29 11.13
CA LEU A 436 6.77 3.84 10.87
C LEU A 436 7.18 3.01 12.09
N GLY A 437 8.17 3.48 12.86
CA GLY A 437 8.63 2.78 14.06
C GLY A 437 7.57 2.70 15.16
N LEU A 438 6.77 3.75 15.33
CA LEU A 438 5.65 3.73 16.28
C LEU A 438 4.57 2.75 15.82
N GLY A 439 4.22 2.78 14.53
CA GLY A 439 3.28 1.80 13.95
C GLY A 439 3.74 0.36 14.12
N ALA A 440 5.03 0.09 13.90
CA ALA A 440 5.62 -1.23 14.15
C ALA A 440 5.47 -1.68 15.61
N ILE A 441 5.76 -0.79 16.57
CA ILE A 441 5.60 -1.10 18.00
C ILE A 441 4.14 -1.38 18.34
N ILE A 442 3.20 -0.56 17.84
CA ILE A 442 1.77 -0.76 18.04
C ILE A 442 1.33 -2.13 17.52
N ASN A 443 1.72 -2.49 16.29
CA ASN A 443 1.34 -3.75 15.67
C ASN A 443 1.98 -4.95 16.39
N ILE A 444 3.28 -4.89 16.69
CA ILE A 444 3.97 -5.98 17.39
C ILE A 444 3.35 -6.22 18.77
N CYS A 445 3.11 -5.17 19.56
CA CYS A 445 2.49 -5.30 20.87
C CYS A 445 1.06 -5.82 20.76
N SER A 446 0.26 -5.29 19.84
CA SER A 446 -1.16 -5.65 19.73
C SER A 446 -1.32 -7.10 19.24
N TYR A 447 -0.60 -7.50 18.18
CA TYR A 447 -0.71 -8.84 17.63
C TYR A 447 0.05 -9.88 18.44
N TYR A 448 1.32 -9.65 18.77
CA TYR A 448 2.18 -10.73 19.31
C TYR A 448 2.17 -10.83 20.83
N ILE A 449 1.95 -9.72 21.54
CA ILE A 449 1.92 -9.73 23.01
C ILE A 449 0.50 -9.99 23.53
N VAL A 450 -0.53 -9.48 22.83
CA VAL A 450 -1.92 -9.57 23.28
C VAL A 450 -2.73 -10.56 22.45
N GLY A 451 -2.95 -10.27 21.17
CA GLY A 451 -3.96 -10.98 20.39
C GLY A 451 -3.64 -12.44 20.06
N LEU A 452 -2.42 -12.75 19.61
CA LEU A 452 -2.02 -14.12 19.28
C LEU A 452 -2.01 -15.02 20.52
N PRO A 453 -1.40 -14.64 21.67
CA PRO A 453 -1.50 -15.43 22.90
C PRO A 453 -2.95 -15.61 23.36
N ALA A 454 -3.77 -14.56 23.33
CA ALA A 454 -5.19 -14.65 23.68
C ALA A 454 -5.95 -15.58 22.73
N GLY A 455 -5.70 -15.48 21.42
CA GLY A 455 -6.33 -16.31 20.39
C GLY A 455 -6.00 -17.79 20.55
N VAL A 456 -4.72 -18.11 20.79
CA VAL A 456 -4.27 -19.49 21.04
C VAL A 456 -4.89 -20.02 22.34
N ALA A 457 -4.87 -19.25 23.42
CA ALA A 457 -5.49 -19.66 24.68
C ALA A 457 -6.99 -19.91 24.53
N LEU A 458 -7.72 -19.02 23.84
CA LEU A 458 -9.15 -19.18 23.59
C LEU A 458 -9.44 -20.38 22.67
N ALA A 459 -8.62 -20.59 21.64
CA ALA A 459 -8.83 -21.66 20.68
C ALA A 459 -8.59 -23.05 21.28
N PHE A 460 -7.49 -23.23 22.01
CA PHE A 460 -7.02 -24.55 22.44
C PHE A 460 -7.25 -24.85 23.92
N TRP A 461 -7.23 -23.85 24.82
CA TRP A 461 -7.48 -24.08 26.25
C TRP A 461 -8.95 -23.88 26.63
N ALA A 462 -9.61 -22.89 26.05
CA ALA A 462 -11.04 -22.65 26.25
C ALA A 462 -11.93 -23.40 25.23
N ASP A 463 -11.32 -24.22 24.36
CA ASP A 463 -11.99 -25.05 23.35
C ASP A 463 -12.98 -24.28 22.43
N LEU A 464 -12.69 -23.00 22.17
CA LEU A 464 -13.48 -22.19 21.24
C LEU A 464 -13.06 -22.40 19.77
N GLY A 465 -12.06 -23.23 19.52
CA GLY A 465 -11.56 -23.58 18.19
C GLY A 465 -11.30 -22.34 17.33
N LEU A 466 -11.85 -22.33 16.11
CA LEU A 466 -11.62 -21.26 15.14
C LEU A 466 -12.13 -19.90 15.66
N LYS A 467 -13.24 -19.89 16.38
CA LYS A 467 -13.79 -18.66 16.98
C LYS A 467 -12.82 -18.05 18.00
N GLY A 468 -12.09 -18.88 18.74
CA GLY A 468 -11.05 -18.44 19.66
C GLY A 468 -9.92 -17.69 18.95
N LEU A 469 -9.39 -18.25 17.85
CA LEU A 469 -8.34 -17.61 17.05
C LEU A 469 -8.78 -16.24 16.51
N TRP A 470 -9.98 -16.17 15.94
CA TRP A 470 -10.54 -14.92 15.42
C TRP A 470 -10.84 -13.90 16.52
N THR A 471 -11.18 -14.35 17.72
CA THR A 471 -11.36 -13.45 18.88
C THR A 471 -10.04 -12.83 19.29
N GLY A 472 -8.95 -13.59 19.27
CA GLY A 472 -7.60 -13.07 19.49
C GLY A 472 -7.21 -11.98 18.48
N LEU A 473 -7.48 -12.20 17.19
CA LEU A 473 -7.25 -11.20 16.14
C LEU A 473 -8.09 -9.94 16.34
N ALA A 474 -9.37 -10.10 16.69
CA ALA A 474 -10.25 -8.97 16.99
C ALA A 474 -9.73 -8.13 18.17
N ILE A 475 -9.20 -8.78 19.21
CA ILE A 475 -8.57 -8.08 20.35
C ILE A 475 -7.32 -7.31 19.89
N ALA A 476 -6.43 -7.93 19.10
CA ALA A 476 -5.26 -7.25 18.56
C ALA A 476 -5.66 -6.00 17.75
N LEU A 477 -6.57 -6.15 16.80
CA LEU A 477 -7.05 -5.08 15.95
C LEU A 477 -7.70 -3.95 16.76
N PHE A 478 -8.49 -4.30 17.78
CA PHE A 478 -9.08 -3.31 18.68
C PHE A 478 -8.01 -2.51 19.43
N CYS A 479 -7.01 -3.18 20.01
CA CYS A 479 -5.89 -2.50 20.67
C CYS A 479 -5.13 -1.59 19.71
N ALA A 480 -4.78 -2.09 18.52
CA ALA A 480 -4.06 -1.32 17.50
C ALA A 480 -4.86 -0.09 17.04
N ALA A 481 -6.16 -0.26 16.80
CA ALA A 481 -7.06 0.82 16.39
C ALA A 481 -7.15 1.91 17.46
N VAL A 482 -7.44 1.54 18.72
CA VAL A 482 -7.58 2.50 19.81
C VAL A 482 -6.31 3.32 20.00
N ILE A 483 -5.15 2.64 20.03
CA ILE A 483 -3.86 3.33 20.22
C ILE A 483 -3.54 4.23 19.02
N SER A 484 -3.71 3.72 17.80
CA SER A 484 -3.38 4.49 16.58
C SER A 484 -4.29 5.71 16.41
N ILE A 485 -5.60 5.54 16.63
CA ILE A 485 -6.58 6.64 16.59
C ILE A 485 -6.25 7.68 17.67
N PHE A 486 -5.95 7.23 18.89
CA PHE A 486 -5.53 8.13 19.98
C PHE A 486 -4.29 8.94 19.59
N VAL A 487 -3.26 8.29 19.03
CA VAL A 487 -2.05 8.96 18.55
C VAL A 487 -2.38 10.00 17.46
N VAL A 488 -3.28 9.68 16.53
CA VAL A 488 -3.70 10.62 15.48
C VAL A 488 -4.41 11.84 16.07
N TYR A 489 -5.36 11.66 16.99
CA TYR A 489 -6.08 12.79 17.61
C TYR A 489 -5.20 13.65 18.51
N MET A 490 -4.21 13.06 19.17
CA MET A 490 -3.24 13.77 20.01
C MET A 490 -2.10 14.42 19.24
N THR A 491 -2.12 14.34 17.91
CA THR A 491 -1.05 14.88 17.06
C THR A 491 -1.05 16.41 17.07
N ASP A 492 0.11 16.98 17.38
CA ASP A 492 0.40 18.39 17.10
C ASP A 492 0.79 18.55 15.63
N TRP A 493 -0.18 18.98 14.82
CA TRP A 493 -0.03 19.09 13.38
C TRP A 493 0.93 20.21 12.95
N ASP A 494 1.08 21.25 13.75
CA ASP A 494 2.03 22.33 13.47
C ASP A 494 3.47 21.85 13.70
N LEU A 495 3.70 21.05 14.74
CA LEU A 495 4.99 20.38 14.97
C LEU A 495 5.32 19.39 13.83
N GLU A 496 4.35 18.63 13.34
CA GLU A 496 4.58 17.67 12.24
C GLU A 496 4.93 18.37 10.91
N VAL A 497 4.37 19.56 10.66
CA VAL A 497 4.81 20.41 9.54
C VAL A 497 6.25 20.87 9.71
N SER A 498 6.65 21.28 10.92
CA SER A 498 8.04 21.68 11.21
C SER A 498 9.01 20.52 10.95
N LYS A 499 8.70 19.32 11.44
CA LYS A 499 9.50 18.11 11.18
C LYS A 499 9.56 17.74 9.69
N ALA A 500 8.47 17.94 8.94
CA ALA A 500 8.47 17.70 7.50
C ALA A 500 9.41 18.69 6.77
N ARG A 501 9.43 19.95 7.20
CA ARG A 501 10.35 20.97 6.66
C ARG A 501 11.81 20.69 7.01
N GLU A 502 12.09 20.30 8.24
CA GLU A 502 13.44 19.93 8.71
C GLU A 502 14.00 18.77 7.89
N ARG A 503 13.20 17.72 7.65
CA ARG A 503 13.59 16.58 6.80
C ARG A 503 14.02 17.00 5.40
N VAL A 504 13.26 17.90 4.77
CA VAL A 504 13.60 18.43 3.44
C VAL A 504 14.84 19.36 3.50
N ALA A 505 15.07 20.06 4.61
CA ALA A 505 16.21 20.95 4.78
C ALA A 505 17.53 20.18 5.04
N GLU A 506 17.53 19.14 5.88
CA GLU A 506 18.68 18.28 6.12
C GLU A 506 19.19 17.61 4.83
N GLU A 507 18.28 17.33 3.89
CA GLU A 507 18.64 16.84 2.55
C GLU A 507 19.46 17.88 1.77
N HIS A 508 19.15 19.18 1.92
CA HIS A 508 19.86 20.24 1.23
C HIS A 508 21.30 20.37 1.71
N GLU A 509 21.53 20.29 3.03
CA GLU A 509 22.88 20.40 3.59
C GLU A 509 23.76 19.22 3.18
N GLY A 510 23.18 18.01 3.09
CA GLY A 510 23.87 16.82 2.57
C GLY A 510 24.22 16.91 1.08
N GLU A 511 23.44 17.63 0.27
CA GLU A 511 23.73 17.86 -1.16
C GLU A 511 24.82 18.92 -1.40
N VAL A 512 24.95 19.92 -0.53
CA VAL A 512 25.92 21.04 -0.69
C VAL A 512 27.33 20.68 -0.20
N GLN A 513 27.45 19.68 0.67
CA GLN A 513 28.74 19.19 1.17
C GLN A 513 29.45 18.19 0.24
N VAL A 514 28.86 17.90 -0.92
CA VAL A 514 29.36 16.96 -1.96
C VAL A 514 29.64 17.71 -3.24
#